data_AF-A0A523Y4F1-F1
#
_entry.id   AF-A0A523Y4F1-F1
#
_cell.length_a   1.000
_cell.length_b   1.000
_cell.length_c   1.000
_cell.angle_alpha   90.00
_cell.angle_beta   90.00
_cell.angle_gamma   90.00
#
_symmetry.space_group_name_H-M   'P 1'
#
loop_
_entity.id
_entity.type
_entity.pdbx_description
1 polymer ?
#
loop_
_entity_poly.entity_id
_entity_poly.type
_entity_poly.pdbx_seq_one_letter_code
_entity_poly.pdbx_strand_id
1 'polypeptide(L)'
;MELEPSQIEKKEFGLSLRGYNQKEVDQFLIEVGKNYRELIEERRVLLGELEKLKKERELHLSKEKRIEEALISAQRSAELINESSQERAKLIVKEAEIKAKEVVKKDEEKLKRLDDEIEKLERQKRLFIAKLKSLIETHSELLNFYEEKPEEEKVEKPIKKKV
;
A
#
# COMPACT_ATOMS: atom_id res chain seq x y z
N MET A 1 -69.94 8.94 -16.19
CA MET A 1 -70.88 9.82 -15.50
C MET A 1 -70.69 9.57 -14.02
N GLU A 2 -70.01 10.48 -13.31
CA GLU A 2 -70.00 10.45 -11.84
C GLU A 2 -71.16 11.35 -11.40
N LEU A 3 -72.18 10.75 -10.81
CA LEU A 3 -73.27 11.50 -10.17
C LEU A 3 -72.69 12.13 -8.91
N GLU A 4 -72.88 13.42 -8.70
CA GLU A 4 -72.50 14.00 -7.41
C GLU A 4 -73.46 13.52 -6.30
N PRO A 5 -72.99 13.41 -5.05
CA PRO A 5 -73.87 13.15 -3.91
C PRO A 5 -75.12 14.06 -3.89
N SER A 6 -74.93 15.33 -4.27
CA SER A 6 -75.99 16.34 -4.37
C SER A 6 -77.03 16.04 -5.46
N GLN A 7 -76.64 15.34 -6.53
CA GLN A 7 -77.51 14.91 -7.62
C GLN A 7 -78.31 13.65 -7.28
N ILE A 8 -77.77 12.80 -6.40
CA ILE A 8 -78.48 11.63 -5.86
C ILE A 8 -79.59 12.10 -4.91
N GLU A 9 -79.26 13.02 -3.98
CA GLU A 9 -80.20 13.57 -3.00
C GLU A 9 -81.37 14.33 -3.65
N LYS A 10 -81.16 14.97 -4.81
CA LYS A 10 -82.16 15.79 -5.52
C LYS A 10 -82.83 15.04 -6.68
N LYS A 11 -82.65 13.74 -6.79
CA LYS A 11 -83.15 12.98 -7.93
C LYS A 11 -84.66 12.77 -7.81
N GLU A 12 -85.41 13.41 -8.71
CA GLU A 12 -86.85 13.17 -8.85
C GLU A 12 -87.14 12.03 -9.84
N PHE A 13 -88.15 11.23 -9.52
CA PHE A 13 -88.64 10.11 -10.34
C PHE A 13 -90.09 10.37 -10.77
N GLY A 14 -90.45 9.92 -11.98
CA GLY A 14 -91.83 10.00 -12.47
C GLY A 14 -92.79 9.10 -11.69
N LEU A 15 -94.05 9.52 -11.57
CA LEU A 15 -95.09 8.76 -10.88
C LEU A 15 -95.62 7.60 -11.74
N SER A 16 -95.92 6.46 -11.11
CA SER A 16 -96.50 5.28 -11.76
C SER A 16 -97.57 4.64 -10.87
N LEU A 17 -98.63 4.08 -11.47
CA LEU A 17 -99.84 3.58 -10.78
C LEU A 17 -99.57 2.45 -9.75
N ARG A 18 -98.38 1.82 -9.81
CA ARG A 18 -97.88 0.82 -8.85
C ARG A 18 -96.40 1.04 -8.51
N GLY A 19 -96.02 2.29 -8.22
CA GLY A 19 -94.65 2.67 -7.86
C GLY A 19 -94.30 2.45 -6.39
N TYR A 20 -93.02 2.64 -6.06
CA TYR A 20 -92.53 2.66 -4.68
C TYR A 20 -93.05 3.88 -3.89
N ASN A 21 -93.05 3.78 -2.56
CA ASN A 21 -93.42 4.88 -1.68
C ASN A 21 -92.41 6.02 -1.80
N GLN A 22 -92.86 7.18 -2.29
CA GLN A 22 -92.01 8.34 -2.54
C GLN A 22 -91.19 8.77 -1.30
N LYS A 23 -91.81 8.79 -0.11
CA LYS A 23 -91.12 9.22 1.12
C LYS A 23 -89.99 8.27 1.52
N GLU A 24 -90.19 6.96 1.35
CA GLU A 24 -89.17 5.95 1.65
C GLU A 24 -88.03 6.01 0.63
N VAL A 25 -88.36 6.23 -0.65
CA VAL A 25 -87.36 6.44 -1.70
C VAL A 25 -86.54 7.70 -1.43
N ASP A 26 -87.17 8.83 -1.09
CA ASP A 26 -86.48 10.08 -0.78
C ASP A 26 -85.53 9.94 0.42
N GLN A 27 -85.97 9.26 1.49
CA GLN A 27 -85.11 8.97 2.65
C GLN A 27 -83.92 8.09 2.27
N PHE A 28 -84.14 7.06 1.44
CA PHE A 28 -83.07 6.20 0.95
C PHE A 28 -82.07 6.96 0.08
N LEU A 29 -82.53 7.86 -0.81
CA LEU A 29 -81.65 8.69 -1.63
C LEU A 29 -80.77 9.63 -0.79
N ILE A 30 -81.30 10.16 0.31
CA ILE A 30 -80.52 10.97 1.27
C ILE A 30 -79.42 10.12 1.92
N GLU A 31 -79.75 8.91 2.39
CA GLU A 31 -78.78 8.00 3.01
C GLU A 31 -77.70 7.56 2.01
N VAL A 32 -78.09 7.17 0.79
CA VAL A 32 -77.16 6.80 -0.28
C VAL A 32 -76.28 7.99 -0.66
N GLY A 33 -76.83 9.20 -0.77
CA GLY A 33 -76.07 10.42 -1.05
C GLY A 33 -75.01 10.70 0.02
N LYS A 34 -75.38 10.56 1.30
CA LYS A 34 -74.45 10.70 2.42
C LYS A 34 -73.32 9.67 2.37
N ASN A 35 -73.64 8.38 2.25
CA ASN A 35 -72.65 7.31 2.19
C ASN A 35 -71.73 7.46 0.96
N TYR A 36 -72.28 7.90 -0.17
CA TYR A 36 -71.50 8.14 -1.38
C TYR A 36 -70.52 9.30 -1.22
N ARG A 37 -70.90 10.34 -0.48
CA ARG A 37 -70.02 11.46 -0.13
C ARG A 37 -68.87 11.02 0.78
N GLU A 38 -69.16 10.23 1.80
CA GLU A 38 -68.14 9.67 2.69
C GLU A 38 -67.14 8.80 1.92
N LEU A 39 -67.64 7.96 1.00
CA LEU A 39 -66.81 7.13 0.14
C LEU A 39 -65.90 7.96 -0.81
N ILE A 40 -66.40 9.07 -1.35
CA ILE A 40 -65.60 9.97 -2.20
C ILE A 40 -64.46 10.61 -1.38
N GLU A 41 -64.75 11.09 -0.17
CA GLU A 41 -63.72 11.67 0.70
C GLU A 41 -62.68 10.64 1.13
N GLU A 42 -63.12 9.43 1.51
CA GLU A 42 -62.20 8.33 1.83
C GLU A 42 -61.31 7.97 0.62
N ARG A 43 -61.90 7.85 -0.57
CA ARG A 43 -61.14 7.62 -1.81
C ARG A 43 -60.12 8.73 -2.04
N ARG A 44 -60.48 10.00 -1.81
CA ARG A 44 -59.57 11.14 -1.98
C ARG A 44 -58.39 11.06 -1.02
N VAL A 45 -58.63 10.73 0.25
CA VAL A 45 -57.59 10.55 1.27
C VAL A 45 -56.67 9.39 0.88
N LEU A 46 -57.22 8.24 0.56
CA LEU A 46 -56.46 7.04 0.17
C LEU A 46 -55.60 7.28 -1.08
N LEU A 47 -56.12 7.98 -2.09
CA LEU A 47 -55.34 8.34 -3.27
C LEU A 47 -54.18 9.27 -2.93
N GLY A 48 -54.39 10.24 -2.03
CA GLY A 48 -53.32 11.12 -1.54
C GLY A 48 -52.21 10.36 -0.80
N GLU A 49 -52.60 9.43 0.08
CA GLU A 49 -51.65 8.56 0.79
C GLU A 49 -50.89 7.65 -0.18
N LEU A 50 -51.58 7.07 -1.17
CA LEU A 50 -50.98 6.23 -2.19
C LEU A 50 -49.93 7.00 -3.00
N GLU A 51 -50.21 8.24 -3.41
CA GLU A 51 -49.24 9.08 -4.10
C GLU A 51 -48.02 9.40 -3.24
N LYS A 52 -48.24 9.70 -1.95
CA LYS A 52 -47.14 9.94 -1.00
C LYS A 52 -46.25 8.71 -0.86
N LEU A 53 -46.84 7.54 -0.63
CA LEU A 53 -46.11 6.27 -0.50
C LEU A 53 -45.36 5.91 -1.79
N LYS A 54 -45.94 6.17 -2.96
CA LYS A 54 -45.25 5.98 -4.25
C LYS A 54 -44.00 6.85 -4.36
N LYS A 55 -44.09 8.14 -4.00
CA LYS A 55 -42.94 9.06 -4.01
C LYS A 55 -41.86 8.64 -3.01
N GLU A 56 -42.26 8.22 -1.81
CA GLU A 56 -41.32 7.70 -0.80
C GLU A 56 -40.61 6.44 -1.31
N ARG A 57 -41.36 5.50 -1.90
CA ARG A 57 -40.80 4.28 -2.51
C ARG A 57 -39.79 4.60 -3.61
N GLU A 58 -40.10 5.50 -4.53
CA GLU A 58 -39.17 5.93 -5.58
C GLU A 58 -37.89 6.54 -5.01
N LEU A 59 -38.02 7.38 -3.97
CA LEU A 59 -36.87 7.95 -3.28
C LEU A 59 -36.00 6.85 -2.65
N HIS A 60 -36.61 5.88 -1.98
CA HIS A 60 -35.91 4.75 -1.38
C HIS A 60 -35.18 3.89 -2.41
N LEU A 61 -35.83 3.54 -3.52
CA LEU A 61 -35.21 2.80 -4.62
C LEU A 61 -34.02 3.58 -5.22
N SER A 62 -34.15 4.90 -5.35
CA SER A 62 -33.02 5.73 -5.83
C SER A 62 -31.84 5.73 -4.85
N LYS A 63 -32.12 5.71 -3.53
CA LYS A 63 -31.09 5.68 -2.48
C LYS A 63 -30.38 4.33 -2.48
N GLU A 64 -31.15 3.25 -2.56
CA GLU A 64 -30.63 1.88 -2.62
C GLU A 64 -29.69 1.71 -3.80
N LYS A 65 -30.10 2.15 -5.00
CA LYS A 65 -29.24 2.12 -6.19
C LYS A 65 -27.93 2.89 -6.00
N ARG A 66 -27.97 4.09 -5.40
CA ARG A 66 -26.75 4.86 -5.12
C ARG A 66 -25.84 4.17 -4.10
N ILE A 67 -26.41 3.50 -3.11
CA ILE A 67 -25.64 2.74 -2.11
C ILE A 67 -24.97 1.54 -2.77
N GLU A 68 -25.69 0.82 -3.64
CA GLU A 68 -25.13 -0.30 -4.41
C GLU A 68 -23.97 0.16 -5.31
N GLU A 69 -24.15 1.24 -6.06
CA GLU A 69 -23.09 1.84 -6.89
C GLU A 69 -21.87 2.26 -6.05
N ALA A 70 -22.11 2.88 -4.90
CA ALA A 70 -21.04 3.28 -3.98
C ALA A 70 -20.30 2.07 -3.39
N LEU A 71 -21.01 0.98 -3.05
CA LEU A 71 -20.42 -0.25 -2.54
C LEU A 71 -19.53 -0.92 -3.60
N ILE A 72 -20.02 -1.03 -4.84
CA ILE A 72 -19.24 -1.57 -5.96
C ILE A 72 -17.98 -0.73 -6.21
N SER A 73 -18.11 0.60 -6.17
CA SER A 73 -16.97 1.52 -6.31
C SER A 73 -15.94 1.35 -5.19
N ALA A 74 -16.41 1.21 -3.94
CA ALA A 74 -15.55 0.98 -2.79
C ALA A 74 -14.82 -0.37 -2.89
N GLN A 75 -15.50 -1.43 -3.31
CA GLN A 75 -14.91 -2.75 -3.54
C GLN A 75 -13.82 -2.69 -4.61
N ARG A 76 -14.09 -2.10 -5.77
CA ARG A 76 -13.09 -1.92 -6.84
C ARG A 76 -11.88 -1.11 -6.36
N SER A 77 -12.11 -0.05 -5.60
CA SER A 77 -11.04 0.77 -5.03
C SER A 77 -10.18 -0.04 -4.06
N ALA A 78 -10.80 -0.87 -3.21
CA ALA A 78 -10.08 -1.74 -2.29
C ALA A 78 -9.25 -2.81 -3.02
N GLU A 79 -9.79 -3.40 -4.10
CA GLU A 79 -9.06 -4.35 -4.95
C GLU A 79 -7.83 -3.71 -5.59
N LEU A 80 -7.99 -2.51 -6.19
CA LEU A 80 -6.87 -1.76 -6.79
C LEU A 80 -5.79 -1.41 -5.76
N ILE A 81 -6.18 -1.01 -4.55
CA ILE A 81 -5.24 -0.72 -3.46
C ILE A 81 -4.47 -1.99 -3.07
N ASN A 82 -5.16 -3.13 -2.96
CA ASN A 82 -4.53 -4.41 -2.62
C ASN A 82 -3.55 -4.85 -3.71
N GLU A 83 -3.94 -4.80 -4.98
CA GLU A 83 -3.08 -5.18 -6.11
C GLU A 83 -1.84 -4.29 -6.17
N SER A 84 -2.02 -2.96 -6.10
CA SER A 84 -0.90 -2.00 -6.09
C SER A 84 0.03 -2.20 -4.90
N SER A 85 -0.53 -2.49 -3.72
CA SER A 85 0.27 -2.75 -2.51
C SER A 85 1.09 -4.03 -2.64
N GLN A 86 0.52 -5.09 -3.21
CA GLN A 86 1.24 -6.34 -3.47
C GLN A 86 2.36 -6.14 -4.50
N GLU A 87 2.12 -5.39 -5.57
CA GLU A 87 3.15 -5.08 -6.57
C GLU A 87 4.29 -4.26 -5.94
N ARG A 88 3.96 -3.20 -5.19
CA ARG A 88 4.95 -2.40 -4.46
C ARG A 88 5.75 -3.23 -3.46
N ALA A 89 5.10 -4.13 -2.72
CA ALA A 89 5.79 -5.02 -1.79
C ALA A 89 6.80 -5.92 -2.52
N LYS A 90 6.43 -6.50 -3.66
CA LYS A 90 7.34 -7.30 -4.50
C LYS A 90 8.52 -6.49 -5.00
N LEU A 91 8.29 -5.24 -5.43
CA LEU A 91 9.36 -4.33 -5.86
C LEU A 91 10.31 -3.98 -4.72
N ILE A 92 9.78 -3.67 -3.53
CA ILE A 92 10.60 -3.37 -2.34
C ILE A 92 11.50 -4.56 -1.98
N VAL A 93 10.94 -5.77 -1.96
CA VAL A 93 11.73 -6.99 -1.70
C VAL A 93 12.82 -7.17 -2.74
N LYS A 94 12.48 -7.04 -4.03
CA LYS A 94 13.44 -7.19 -5.12
C LYS A 94 14.56 -6.13 -5.05
N GLU A 95 14.24 -4.88 -4.75
CA GLU A 95 15.23 -3.82 -4.55
C GLU A 95 16.13 -4.09 -3.35
N ALA A 96 15.56 -4.58 -2.24
CA ALA A 96 16.33 -4.96 -1.06
C ALA A 96 17.30 -6.11 -1.36
N GLU A 97 16.85 -7.13 -2.11
CA GLU A 97 17.70 -8.23 -2.56
C GLU A 97 18.86 -7.76 -3.47
N ILE A 98 18.58 -6.86 -4.41
CA ILE A 98 19.61 -6.28 -5.28
C ILE A 98 20.65 -5.51 -4.45
N LYS A 99 20.19 -4.62 -3.56
CA LYS A 99 21.08 -3.85 -2.67
C LYS A 99 21.91 -4.76 -1.77
N ALA A 100 21.31 -5.81 -1.21
CA ALA A 100 22.04 -6.78 -0.40
C ALA A 100 23.14 -7.49 -1.20
N LYS A 101 22.83 -7.93 -2.43
CA LYS A 101 23.84 -8.54 -3.33
C LYS A 101 24.97 -7.56 -3.69
N GLU A 102 24.65 -6.29 -3.93
CA GLU A 102 25.66 -5.27 -4.20
C GLU A 102 26.58 -5.02 -3.01
N VAL A 103 26.04 -5.01 -1.79
CA VAL A 103 26.83 -4.87 -0.56
C VAL A 103 27.77 -6.05 -0.39
N VAL A 104 27.25 -7.28 -0.49
CA VAL A 104 28.07 -8.51 -0.39
C VAL A 104 29.20 -8.49 -1.42
N LYS A 105 28.89 -8.17 -2.68
CA LYS A 105 29.91 -8.09 -3.74
C LYS A 105 30.99 -7.06 -3.44
N LYS A 106 30.62 -5.87 -2.93
CA LYS A 106 31.59 -4.83 -2.55
C LYS A 106 32.49 -5.29 -1.41
N ASP A 107 31.93 -6.00 -0.43
CA ASP A 107 32.70 -6.53 0.69
C ASP A 107 33.64 -7.67 0.27
N GLU A 108 33.20 -8.57 -0.62
CA GLU A 108 34.05 -9.59 -1.23
C GLU A 108 35.22 -8.97 -2.01
N GLU A 109 34.97 -7.94 -2.83
CA GLU A 109 36.01 -7.20 -3.54
C GLU A 109 36.99 -6.52 -2.58
N LYS A 110 36.50 -5.99 -1.45
CA LYS A 110 37.33 -5.36 -0.42
C LYS A 110 38.18 -6.39 0.32
N LEU A 111 37.61 -7.53 0.69
CA LEU A 111 38.34 -8.64 1.32
C LEU A 111 39.49 -9.11 0.43
N LYS A 112 39.20 -9.34 -0.85
CA LYS A 112 40.24 -9.74 -1.82
C LYS A 112 41.39 -8.73 -1.91
N ARG A 113 41.08 -7.43 -1.93
CA ARG A 113 42.12 -6.38 -1.93
C ARG A 113 42.96 -6.40 -0.66
N LEU A 114 42.34 -6.63 0.50
CA LEU A 114 43.05 -6.72 1.77
C LEU A 114 43.96 -7.95 1.80
N ASP A 115 43.50 -9.10 1.31
CA ASP A 115 44.32 -10.32 1.21
C ASP A 115 45.53 -10.10 0.30
N ASP A 116 45.34 -9.47 -0.86
CA ASP A 116 46.43 -9.11 -1.78
C ASP A 116 47.45 -8.16 -1.10
N GLU A 117 46.98 -7.20 -0.30
CA GLU A 117 47.81 -6.25 0.43
C GLU A 117 48.60 -6.94 1.56
N ILE A 118 47.96 -7.87 2.29
CA ILE A 118 48.60 -8.72 3.30
C ILE A 118 49.72 -9.54 2.66
N GLU A 119 49.45 -10.23 1.53
CA GLU A 119 50.47 -11.05 0.86
C GLU A 119 51.67 -10.20 0.41
N LYS A 120 51.40 -8.98 -0.10
CA LYS A 120 52.44 -8.03 -0.49
C LYS A 120 53.29 -7.60 0.70
N LEU A 121 52.67 -7.25 1.83
CA LEU A 121 53.37 -6.86 3.06
C LEU A 121 54.21 -8.01 3.61
N GLU A 122 53.70 -9.25 3.57
CA GLU A 122 54.48 -10.43 3.96
C GLU A 122 55.71 -10.64 3.08
N ARG A 123 55.57 -10.48 1.76
CA ARG A 123 56.71 -10.56 0.82
C ARG A 123 57.74 -9.48 1.14
N GLN A 124 57.30 -8.24 1.39
CA GLN A 124 58.18 -7.14 1.78
C GLN A 124 58.91 -7.43 3.10
N LYS A 125 58.21 -7.97 4.11
CA LYS A 125 58.80 -8.41 5.38
C LYS A 125 59.87 -9.48 5.16
N ARG A 126 59.58 -10.52 4.37
CA ARG A 126 60.54 -11.59 4.06
C ARG A 126 61.79 -11.04 3.37
N LEU A 127 61.62 -10.17 2.37
CA LEU A 127 62.73 -9.50 1.68
C LEU A 127 63.57 -8.63 2.62
N PHE A 128 62.93 -7.87 3.51
CA PHE A 128 63.63 -7.05 4.49
C PHE A 128 64.47 -7.89 5.44
N ILE A 129 63.91 -8.97 6.00
CA ILE A 129 64.65 -9.90 6.87
C ILE A 129 65.84 -10.51 6.15
N ALA A 130 65.69 -10.95 4.89
CA ALA A 130 66.79 -11.50 4.10
C ALA A 130 67.91 -10.49 3.87
N LYS A 131 67.56 -9.24 3.50
CA LYS A 131 68.53 -8.15 3.32
C LYS A 131 69.27 -7.82 4.62
N LEU A 132 68.56 -7.78 5.73
CA LEU A 132 69.15 -7.49 7.04
C LEU A 132 70.12 -8.61 7.46
N LYS A 133 69.75 -9.88 7.29
CA LYS A 133 70.64 -11.02 7.57
C LYS A 133 71.92 -10.95 6.74
N SER A 134 71.80 -10.75 5.43
CA SER A 134 72.96 -10.62 4.54
C SER A 134 73.87 -9.45 4.95
N LEU A 135 73.30 -8.30 5.34
CA LEU A 135 74.07 -7.16 5.82
C LEU A 135 74.83 -7.47 7.11
N ILE A 136 74.20 -8.17 8.06
CA ILE A 136 74.84 -8.62 9.30
C ILE A 136 75.97 -9.62 9.02
N GLU A 137 75.74 -10.60 8.15
CA GLU A 137 76.76 -11.58 7.74
C GLU A 137 77.98 -10.90 7.11
N THR A 138 77.76 -10.00 6.14
CA THR A 138 78.85 -9.24 5.50
C THR A 138 79.65 -8.42 6.52
N HIS A 139 78.98 -7.74 7.46
CA HIS A 139 79.71 -6.99 8.50
C HIS A 139 80.44 -7.88 9.51
N SER A 140 79.90 -9.06 9.81
CA SER A 140 80.56 -10.04 10.69
C SER A 140 81.80 -10.62 10.04
N GLU A 141 81.74 -10.97 8.76
CA GLU A 141 82.90 -11.42 7.97
C GLU A 141 84.01 -10.36 7.93
N LEU A 142 83.64 -9.09 7.73
CA LEU A 142 84.59 -7.98 7.77
C LEU A 142 85.27 -7.85 9.14
N LEU A 143 84.52 -7.97 10.24
CA LEU A 143 85.07 -7.90 11.60
C LEU A 143 86.07 -9.03 11.85
N ASN A 144 85.72 -10.27 11.49
CA ASN A 144 86.61 -11.43 11.63
C ASN A 144 87.92 -11.23 10.84
N PHE A 145 87.86 -10.65 9.64
CA PHE A 145 89.05 -10.33 8.85
C PHE A 145 89.98 -9.31 9.54
N TYR A 146 89.43 -8.34 10.28
CA TYR A 146 90.23 -7.38 11.03
C TYR A 146 90.77 -7.95 12.35
N GLU A 147 90.10 -8.93 12.96
CA GLU A 147 90.54 -9.61 14.18
C GLU A 147 91.62 -10.69 13.92
N GLU A 148 91.66 -11.30 12.74
CA GLU A 148 92.64 -12.35 12.38
C GLU A 148 94.06 -11.83 12.04
N LYS A 149 94.33 -10.52 12.11
CA LYS A 149 95.71 -9.99 12.00
C LYS A 149 96.36 -9.91 13.39
N PRO A 150 97.39 -10.72 13.70
CA PRO A 150 98.18 -10.52 14.90
C PRO A 150 99.04 -9.25 14.78
N GLU A 151 99.26 -8.67 15.94
CA GLU A 151 100.00 -7.45 16.24
C GLU A 151 101.41 -7.38 15.62
N GLU A 152 101.73 -6.19 15.11
CA GLU A 152 103.05 -5.53 15.05
C GLU A 152 104.29 -6.37 14.63
N GLU A 153 104.68 -6.26 13.35
CA GLU A 153 106.10 -6.36 12.98
C GLU A 153 106.87 -5.19 13.63
N LYS A 154 107.53 -5.48 14.75
CA LYS A 154 108.52 -4.59 15.35
C LYS A 154 109.62 -4.27 14.33
N VAL A 155 109.66 -3.02 13.90
CA VAL A 155 110.72 -2.47 13.05
C VAL A 155 112.02 -2.37 13.86
N GLU A 156 112.87 -3.40 13.80
CA GLU A 156 114.28 -3.25 14.18
C GLU A 156 115.02 -2.45 13.10
N LYS A 157 115.45 -1.24 13.45
CA LYS A 157 116.45 -0.49 12.67
C LYS A 157 117.86 -0.87 13.15
N PRO A 158 118.76 -1.35 12.28
CA PRO A 158 120.18 -1.22 12.55
C PRO A 158 120.73 0.05 11.91
N ILE A 159 121.45 0.75 12.76
CA ILE A 159 122.15 2.02 12.59
C ILE A 159 123.27 1.90 11.56
N LYS A 160 123.41 2.91 10.69
CA LYS A 160 124.61 3.11 9.86
C LYS A 160 125.82 3.41 10.75
N LYS A 161 126.98 2.79 10.47
CA LYS A 161 128.21 3.49 10.01
C LYS A 161 129.42 2.55 9.83
N LYS A 162 130.13 2.79 8.70
CA LYS A 162 131.59 2.91 8.45
C LYS A 162 132.53 1.97 9.23
N VAL A 163 133.45 1.24 8.60
CA VAL A 163 134.47 1.64 7.61
C VAL A 163 134.69 0.50 6.62
#